data_AF-A0ABD0QRK5-F1
#
_entry.id   AF-A0ABD0QRK5-F1
#
_cell.length_a   1.000
_cell.length_b   1.000
_cell.length_c   1.000
_cell.angle_alpha   90.00
_cell.angle_beta   90.00
_cell.angle_gamma   90.00
#
_symmetry.space_group_name_H-M   'P 1'
#
loop_
_entity.id
_entity.type
_entity.pdbx_description
1 polymer ?
#
loop_
_entity_poly.entity_id
_entity_poly.type
_entity_poly.pdbx_seq_one_letter_code
_entity_poly.pdbx_strand_id
1 'polypeptide(L)'
;SLPRSLGKLKKLTNLNVDRNRLSSVPAELGGCVGLNVLSLRDNRLGKLPAELANATELHVLDVAGNRLQNLPFALANLNLKAMWLAENQSQPMLKFQTEDDERTGEKVLTCYLLPQQPSSSL
;
A
#
# COMPACT_ATOMS: atom_id res chain seq x y z
N SER A 1 -0.24 2.72 14.49
CA SER A 1 -1.03 2.04 13.46
C SER A 1 -2.42 2.63 13.44
N LEU A 2 -3.21 2.38 12.38
CA LEU A 2 -4.63 2.75 12.35
C LEU A 2 -5.47 1.75 13.18
N PRO A 3 -6.61 2.17 13.74
CA PRO A 3 -7.48 1.29 14.51
C PRO A 3 -8.18 0.27 13.59
N ARG A 4 -8.26 -0.98 14.02
CA ARG A 4 -8.95 -2.07 13.28
C ARG A 4 -10.42 -1.76 12.97
N SER A 5 -11.08 -0.99 13.84
CA SER A 5 -12.48 -0.58 13.66
C SER A 5 -12.72 0.25 12.39
N LEU A 6 -11.68 0.83 11.79
CA LEU A 6 -11.78 1.61 10.56
C LEU A 6 -12.38 0.78 9.41
N GLY A 7 -12.12 -0.54 9.37
CA GLY A 7 -12.69 -1.48 8.41
C GLY A 7 -14.22 -1.61 8.39
N LYS A 8 -14.89 -1.05 9.41
CA LYS A 8 -16.35 -1.01 9.50
C LYS A 8 -16.96 0.14 8.69
N LEU A 9 -16.17 1.12 8.27
CA LEU A 9 -16.65 2.29 7.54
C LEU A 9 -16.90 1.96 6.05
N LYS A 10 -17.98 1.23 5.76
CA LYS A 10 -18.31 0.76 4.40
C LYS A 10 -18.55 1.89 3.39
N LYS A 11 -18.86 3.10 3.86
CA LYS A 11 -19.08 4.31 3.06
C LYS A 11 -17.87 5.24 3.00
N LEU A 12 -16.75 4.88 3.62
CA LEU A 12 -15.52 5.68 3.55
C LEU A 12 -14.99 5.62 2.12
N THR A 13 -14.94 6.76 1.43
CA THR A 13 -14.46 6.85 0.04
C THR A 13 -13.02 7.33 -0.06
N ASN A 14 -12.57 8.15 0.89
CA ASN A 14 -11.24 8.75 0.87
C ASN A 14 -10.64 8.65 2.27
N LEU A 15 -9.42 8.15 2.35
CA LEU A 15 -8.62 8.15 3.57
C LEU A 15 -7.25 8.75 3.27
N ASN A 16 -6.98 9.92 3.83
CA ASN A 16 -5.65 10.51 3.86
C ASN A 16 -5.12 10.45 5.28
N VAL A 17 -3.97 9.81 5.46
CA VAL A 17 -3.24 9.72 6.73
C VAL A 17 -1.75 9.98 6.51
N ASP A 18 -1.46 10.91 5.60
CA ASP A 18 -0.11 11.27 5.20
C ASP A 18 0.69 11.87 6.37
N ARG A 19 2.03 11.82 6.25
CA ARG A 19 2.97 12.51 7.16
C ARG A 19 2.77 12.16 8.64
N ASN A 20 2.49 10.89 8.88
CA ASN A 20 2.40 10.31 10.21
C ASN A 20 3.61 9.43 10.51
N ARG A 21 3.56 8.66 11.61
CA ARG A 21 4.60 7.69 11.98
C ARG A 21 4.06 6.26 11.96
N LEU A 22 3.13 5.97 11.06
CA LEU A 22 2.52 4.64 10.95
C LEU A 22 3.58 3.62 10.53
N SER A 23 3.80 2.60 11.36
CA SER A 23 4.63 1.44 11.04
C SER A 23 3.84 0.30 10.37
N SER A 24 2.51 0.33 10.47
CA SER A 24 1.62 -0.65 9.87
C SER A 24 0.20 -0.09 9.64
N VAL A 25 -0.48 -0.74 8.70
CA VAL A 25 -1.93 -0.60 8.43
C VAL A 25 -2.61 -1.92 8.81
N PRO A 26 -3.77 -1.89 9.50
CA PRO A 26 -4.51 -3.11 9.86
C PRO A 26 -5.08 -3.80 8.61
N ALA A 27 -5.10 -5.12 8.59
CA ALA A 27 -5.72 -5.92 7.53
C ALA A 27 -7.21 -5.57 7.35
N GLU A 28 -7.89 -5.19 8.43
CA GLU A 28 -9.27 -4.76 8.44
C GLU A 28 -9.53 -3.53 7.57
N LEU A 29 -8.51 -2.74 7.17
CA LEU A 29 -8.70 -1.64 6.23
C LEU A 29 -9.32 -2.13 4.90
N GLY A 30 -9.01 -3.36 4.47
CA GLY A 30 -9.66 -4.01 3.33
C GLY A 30 -11.18 -4.14 3.45
N GLY A 31 -11.73 -4.03 4.66
CA GLY A 31 -13.17 -3.97 4.89
C GLY A 31 -13.83 -2.67 4.43
N CYS A 32 -13.08 -1.61 4.12
CA CYS A 32 -13.61 -0.36 3.59
C CYS A 32 -13.93 -0.53 2.09
N VAL A 33 -14.97 -1.31 1.78
CA VAL A 33 -15.30 -1.70 0.39
C VAL A 33 -15.63 -0.52 -0.53
N GLY A 34 -16.04 0.63 0.00
CA GLY A 34 -16.26 1.86 -0.76
C GLY A 34 -15.03 2.76 -0.90
N LEU A 35 -13.86 2.36 -0.37
CA LEU A 35 -12.65 3.18 -0.37
C LEU A 35 -12.09 3.30 -1.79
N ASN A 36 -12.04 4.53 -2.28
CA ASN A 36 -11.61 4.86 -3.64
C ASN A 36 -10.18 5.40 -3.69
N VAL A 37 -9.82 6.20 -2.68
CA VAL A 37 -8.50 6.83 -2.56
C VAL A 37 -7.93 6.56 -1.18
N LEU A 38 -6.73 5.98 -1.16
CA LEU A 38 -5.94 5.79 0.05
C LEU A 38 -4.58 6.49 -0.12
N SER A 39 -4.31 7.46 0.75
CA SER A 39 -3.02 8.14 0.82
C SER A 39 -2.38 7.86 2.19
N LEU A 40 -1.21 7.25 2.13
CA LEU A 40 -0.36 6.82 3.26
C LEU A 40 1.04 7.45 3.13
N ARG A 41 1.16 8.54 2.38
CA ARG A 41 2.44 9.15 2.02
C ARG A 41 3.24 9.55 3.26
N ASP A 42 4.56 9.49 3.18
CA ASP A 42 5.48 9.93 4.25
C ASP A 42 5.18 9.28 5.61
N ASN A 43 5.08 7.95 5.63
CA ASN A 43 4.95 7.16 6.85
C ASN A 43 6.17 6.23 7.02
N ARG A 44 6.06 5.17 7.83
CA ARG A 44 7.16 4.22 8.11
C ARG A 44 6.75 2.78 7.79
N LEU A 45 5.83 2.60 6.85
CA LEU A 45 5.28 1.29 6.51
C LEU A 45 6.37 0.42 5.88
N GLY A 46 6.62 -0.74 6.49
CA GLY A 46 7.51 -1.77 5.92
C GLY A 46 6.78 -2.75 4.98
N LYS A 47 5.47 -2.89 5.14
CA LYS A 47 4.60 -3.72 4.32
C LYS A 47 3.16 -3.20 4.31
N LEU A 48 2.41 -3.56 3.28
CA LEU A 48 0.95 -3.44 3.25
C LEU A 48 0.32 -4.81 3.55
N PRO A 49 -0.87 -4.87 4.18
CA PRO A 49 -1.61 -6.13 4.32
C PRO A 49 -2.17 -6.58 2.96
N ALA A 50 -2.12 -7.89 2.66
CA ALA A 50 -2.69 -8.44 1.43
C ALA A 50 -4.21 -8.22 1.35
N GLU A 51 -4.88 -8.19 2.50
CA GLU A 51 -6.31 -7.92 2.65
C GLU A 51 -6.72 -6.54 2.17
N LEU A 52 -5.79 -5.59 1.97
CA LEU A 52 -6.10 -4.32 1.33
C LEU A 52 -6.73 -4.51 -0.07
N ALA A 53 -6.44 -5.63 -0.74
CA ALA A 53 -7.08 -6.02 -2.00
C ALA A 53 -8.60 -6.27 -1.89
N ASN A 54 -9.14 -6.42 -0.68
CA ASN A 54 -10.59 -6.54 -0.44
C ASN A 54 -11.33 -5.19 -0.57
N ALA A 55 -10.62 -4.06 -0.56
CA ALA A 55 -11.18 -2.77 -0.90
C ALA A 55 -11.29 -2.64 -2.42
N THR A 56 -12.23 -3.36 -3.02
CA THR A 56 -12.34 -3.56 -4.48
C THR A 56 -12.54 -2.28 -5.27
N GLU A 57 -13.06 -1.22 -4.65
CA GLU A 57 -13.24 0.11 -5.24
C GLU A 57 -11.99 0.99 -5.17
N LEU A 58 -10.87 0.49 -4.63
CA LEU A 58 -9.63 1.25 -4.50
C LEU A 58 -9.01 1.47 -5.88
N HIS A 59 -8.96 2.73 -6.30
CA HIS A 59 -8.42 3.13 -7.61
C HIS A 59 -7.15 3.96 -7.49
N VAL A 60 -6.93 4.60 -6.35
CA VAL A 60 -5.76 5.44 -6.12
C VAL A 60 -5.09 5.04 -4.81
N LEU A 61 -3.82 4.65 -4.91
CA LEU A 61 -2.99 4.30 -3.76
C LEU A 61 -1.68 5.10 -3.79
N ASP A 62 -1.50 5.99 -2.83
CA ASP A 62 -0.23 6.69 -2.61
C ASP A 62 0.44 6.15 -1.36
N VAL A 63 1.60 5.53 -1.54
CA VAL A 63 2.46 5.02 -0.48
C VAL A 63 3.88 5.56 -0.61
N ALA A 64 4.08 6.66 -1.33
CA ALA A 64 5.39 7.29 -1.49
C ALA A 64 5.98 7.69 -0.12
N GLY A 65 7.31 7.66 0.00
CA GLY A 65 7.99 8.05 1.25
C GLY A 65 7.80 7.06 2.41
N ASN A 66 7.55 5.78 2.13
CA ASN A 66 7.53 4.70 3.13
C ASN A 66 8.83 3.87 3.08
N ARG A 67 8.82 2.68 3.70
CA ARG A 67 9.96 1.75 3.81
C ARG A 67 9.62 0.39 3.18
N LEU A 68 8.74 0.39 2.18
CA LEU A 68 8.24 -0.83 1.54
C LEU A 68 9.37 -1.52 0.79
N GLN A 69 9.50 -2.82 0.99
CA GLN A 69 10.44 -3.67 0.25
C GLN A 69 9.82 -4.21 -1.04
N ASN A 70 8.55 -4.55 -0.96
CA ASN A 70 7.72 -5.07 -2.04
C ASN A 70 6.25 -4.71 -1.75
N LEU A 71 5.35 -5.05 -2.66
CA LEU A 71 3.90 -4.97 -2.44
C LEU A 71 3.30 -6.38 -2.41
N PRO A 72 2.20 -6.62 -1.67
CA PRO A 72 1.50 -7.91 -1.72
C PRO A 72 1.01 -8.21 -3.13
N PHE A 73 1.21 -9.45 -3.61
CA PHE A 73 0.70 -9.89 -4.92
C PHE A 73 -0.81 -9.69 -5.08
N ALA A 74 -1.57 -9.81 -3.99
CA ALA A 74 -3.02 -9.57 -3.99
C ALA A 74 -3.42 -8.18 -4.52
N LEU A 75 -2.55 -7.17 -4.44
CA LEU A 75 -2.85 -5.84 -5.02
C LEU A 75 -2.96 -5.85 -6.55
N ALA A 76 -2.42 -6.87 -7.23
CA ALA A 76 -2.62 -7.07 -8.67
C ALA A 76 -4.09 -7.31 -9.04
N ASN A 77 -4.94 -7.73 -8.09
CA ASN A 77 -6.37 -7.93 -8.30
C ASN A 77 -7.17 -6.63 -8.28
N LEU A 78 -6.58 -5.51 -7.86
CA LEU A 78 -7.23 -4.22 -7.84
C LEU A 78 -7.14 -3.53 -9.20
N ASN A 79 -8.22 -2.87 -9.61
CA ASN A 79 -8.22 -1.99 -10.78
C ASN A 79 -7.68 -0.59 -10.41
N LEU A 80 -6.40 -0.53 -10.03
CA LEU A 80 -5.73 0.73 -9.71
C LEU A 80 -5.54 1.57 -10.98
N LYS A 81 -5.99 2.82 -10.92
CA LYS A 81 -5.82 3.82 -11.99
C LYS A 81 -4.55 4.64 -11.80
N ALA A 82 -4.10 4.80 -10.56
CA ALA A 82 -2.86 5.49 -10.22
C ALA A 82 -2.24 4.89 -8.96
N MET A 83 -0.92 4.75 -8.96
CA MET A 83 -0.17 4.35 -7.79
C MET A 83 1.12 5.16 -7.69
N TRP A 84 1.34 5.77 -6.53
CA TRP A 84 2.58 6.48 -6.21
C TRP A 84 3.44 5.69 -5.23
N LEU A 85 4.66 5.38 -5.64
CA LEU A 85 5.71 4.76 -4.83
C LEU A 85 6.86 5.72 -4.50
N ALA A 86 7.01 6.83 -5.23
CA ALA A 86 8.04 7.83 -4.98
C ALA A 86 7.54 9.26 -5.22
N GLU A 87 8.10 10.25 -4.53
CA GLU A 87 7.65 11.65 -4.61
C GLU A 87 7.79 12.26 -6.01
N ASN A 88 8.87 11.90 -6.72
CA ASN A 88 9.18 12.40 -8.06
C ASN A 88 8.84 11.39 -9.15
N GLN A 89 7.79 10.58 -8.94
CA GLN A 89 7.37 9.59 -9.93
C GLN A 89 6.77 10.28 -11.17
N SER A 90 7.40 10.06 -12.32
CA SER A 90 7.03 10.70 -13.60
C SER A 90 5.85 10.06 -14.31
N GLN A 91 5.52 8.80 -14.00
CA GLN A 91 4.41 8.07 -14.62
C GLN A 91 3.48 7.51 -13.53
N PRO A 92 2.15 7.68 -13.66
CA PRO A 92 1.20 7.22 -12.64
C PRO A 92 1.04 5.69 -12.60
N MET A 93 1.48 4.98 -13.65
CA MET A 93 1.39 3.53 -13.77
C MET A 93 2.78 2.91 -13.92
N LEU A 94 3.03 1.90 -13.11
CA LEU A 94 4.29 1.16 -13.07
C LEU A 94 4.07 -0.25 -13.63
N LYS A 95 5.07 -0.76 -14.35
CA LYS A 95 5.10 -2.18 -14.69
C LYS A 95 5.70 -2.94 -13.52
N PHE A 96 4.90 -3.79 -12.89
CA PHE A 96 5.34 -4.67 -11.81
C PHE A 96 5.88 -5.98 -12.34
N GLN A 97 6.88 -6.52 -11.66
CA GLN A 97 7.33 -7.89 -11.79
C GLN A 97 6.73 -8.71 -10.64
N THR A 98 6.51 -10.01 -10.87
CA THR A 98 6.08 -10.94 -9.82
C THR A 98 7.27 -11.81 -9.45
N GLU A 99 7.63 -11.78 -8.17
CA GLU A 99 8.74 -12.52 -7.60
C GLU A 99 8.24 -13.30 -6.36
N ASP A 100 9.01 -14.29 -5.91
CA ASP A 100 8.77 -14.95 -4.63
C ASP A 100 9.67 -14.27 -3.56
N ASP A 101 9.09 -13.83 -2.45
CA ASP A 101 9.81 -13.23 -1.33
C ASP A 101 10.74 -14.28 -0.70
N GLU A 102 12.06 -14.03 -0.69
CA GLU A 102 13.05 -15.02 -0.25
C GLU A 102 12.87 -15.46 1.22
N ARG A 103 12.23 -14.64 2.04
CA ARG A 103 12.05 -14.90 3.48
C ARG A 103 10.74 -15.65 3.76
N THR A 104 9.67 -15.37 3.03
CA THR A 104 8.35 -15.97 3.28
C THR A 104 7.93 -17.01 2.24
N GLY A 105 8.54 -17.01 1.05
CA GLY A 105 8.14 -17.79 -0.11
C GLY A 105 6.83 -17.31 -0.76
N GLU A 106 6.28 -16.18 -0.33
CA GLU A 106 5.03 -15.63 -0.87
C GLU A 106 5.28 -14.84 -2.16
N LYS A 107 4.30 -14.84 -3.06
CA LYS A 107 4.36 -13.97 -4.24
C LYS A 107 4.22 -12.51 -3.84
N VAL A 108 5.09 -11.68 -4.41
CA VAL A 108 5.12 -10.24 -4.19
C VAL A 108 5.29 -9.49 -5.52
N LEU A 109 4.93 -8.21 -5.52
CA LEU A 109 5.14 -7.31 -6.64
C LEU A 109 6.34 -6.40 -6.36
N THR A 110 7.25 -6.33 -7.33
CA THR A 110 8.46 -5.50 -7.31
C THR A 110 8.51 -4.58 -8.52
N CYS A 111 9.26 -3.49 -8.42
CA CYS A 111 9.62 -2.62 -9.54
C CYS A 111 10.87 -1.83 -9.17
N TYR A 112 11.42 -1.05 -10.10
CA TYR A 112 12.64 -0.27 -9.88
C TYR A 112 12.54 0.81 -8.77
N LEU A 113 11.34 1.09 -8.25
CA LEU A 113 11.10 2.02 -7.13
C LEU A 113 11.03 1.30 -5.76
N LEU A 114 11.22 -0.01 -5.72
CA LEU A 114 11.23 -0.83 -4.52
C LEU A 114 12.61 -1.50 -4.37
N PRO A 115 13.21 -1.53 -3.17
CA PRO A 115 12.71 -0.96 -1.92
C PRO A 115 12.76 0.58 -1.88
N GLN A 116 11.80 1.22 -1.19
CA GLN A 116 11.67 2.70 -1.17
C GLN A 116 12.76 3.41 -0.37
N GLN A 117 12.98 2.97 0.87
CA GLN A 117 14.07 3.42 1.74
C GLN A 117 14.57 2.22 2.53
N PRO A 118 15.88 2.14 2.83
CA PRO A 118 16.37 1.14 3.77
C PRO A 118 15.64 1.31 5.10
N SER A 119 15.24 0.20 5.73
CA SER A 119 14.75 0.26 7.11
C SER A 119 15.85 0.92 7.93
N SER A 120 15.57 2.10 8.50
CA SER A 120 16.55 2.80 9.30
C SER A 120 17.02 1.87 10.42
N SER A 121 18.22 1.31 10.28
CA SER A 121 18.98 0.68 11.33
C SER A 121 19.43 1.78 12.29
N LEU A 122 18.70 1.91 13.38
CA LEU A 122 19.16 2.50 14.64
C LEU A 122 18.62 1.61 15.76
#